data_AF-A0A6B3KRF0-F1
#
_entry.id   AF-A0A6B3KRF0-F1
#
_cell.length_a   1.000
_cell.length_b   1.000
_cell.length_c   1.000
_cell.angle_alpha   90.00
_cell.angle_beta   90.00
_cell.angle_gamma   90.00
#
_symmetry.space_group_name_H-M   'P 1'
#
loop_
_entity.id
_entity.type
_entity.pdbx_description
1 polymer ?
#
loop_
_entity_poly.entity_id
_entity_poly.type
_entity_poly.pdbx_seq_one_letter_code
_entity_poly.pdbx_strand_id
1 'polypeptide(L)' 'LSMTTGREGFHKLMHDEAAKKRMIESLLIHGKQHKYYGFQFDFENIAWTDRDAYTLMVKQTADALHKAGFKMSVAVV' A
#
# COMPACT_ATOMS: atom_id res chain seq x y z
N LEU A 1 -2.06 13.87 11.46
CA LEU A 1 -1.34 12.72 10.88
C LEU A 1 0.12 12.82 11.30
N SER A 2 0.49 12.23 12.44
CA SER A 2 1.92 12.01 12.73
C SER A 2 2.33 10.78 11.93
N MET A 3 2.69 10.99 10.67
CA MET A 3 3.82 10.24 10.12
C MET A 3 5.11 10.64 10.95
N THR A 4 6.32 10.31 10.55
CA THR A 4 7.52 11.04 11.02
C THR A 4 8.23 11.83 9.90
N THR A 5 7.64 12.45 8.86
CA THR A 5 6.27 12.46 8.34
C THR A 5 6.18 12.59 6.80
N GLY A 6 6.74 11.66 6.02
CA GLY A 6 6.69 11.76 4.56
C GLY A 6 7.50 10.67 3.87
N ARG A 7 8.34 11.08 2.93
CA ARG A 7 9.21 10.22 2.09
C ARG A 7 10.01 9.17 2.88
N GLU A 8 10.55 9.48 4.06
CA GLU A 8 11.30 8.51 4.88
C GLU A 8 10.42 7.37 5.42
N GLY A 9 9.19 7.67 5.82
CA GLY A 9 8.25 6.66 6.29
C GLY A 9 7.85 5.71 5.16
N PHE A 10 7.60 6.27 3.98
CA PHE A 10 7.34 5.50 2.76
C PHE A 10 8.54 4.63 2.36
N HIS A 11 9.76 5.18 2.40
CA HIS A 11 10.97 4.43 2.15
C HIS A 11 11.08 3.21 3.09
N LYS A 12 10.94 3.42 4.41
CA LYS A 12 10.98 2.33 5.40
C LYS A 12 9.89 1.29 5.15
N LEU A 13 8.66 1.71 4.82
CA LEU A 13 7.56 0.79 4.51
C LEU A 13 7.86 -0.08 3.28
N MET A 14 8.35 0.52 2.20
CA MET A 14 8.55 -0.20 0.92
C MET A 14 9.67 -1.24 1.00
N HIS A 15 10.68 -0.99 1.84
CA HIS A 15 11.86 -1.85 2.01
C HIS A 15 11.74 -2.86 3.16
N ASP A 16 10.64 -2.85 3.93
CA ASP A 16 10.38 -3.84 4.99
C ASP A 16 9.24 -4.79 4.57
N GLU A 17 9.57 -6.02 4.19
CA GLU A 17 8.59 -7.05 3.79
C GLU A 17 7.57 -7.37 4.90
N ALA A 18 7.97 -7.32 6.17
CA ALA A 18 7.06 -7.58 7.27
C ALA A 18 6.09 -6.39 7.45
N ALA A 19 6.55 -5.16 7.27
CA ALA A 19 5.69 -3.98 7.25
C ALA A 19 4.68 -4.02 6.10
N LYS A 20 5.11 -4.37 4.89
CA LYS A 20 4.21 -4.56 3.73
C LYS A 20 3.15 -5.61 4.01
N LYS A 21 3.55 -6.76 4.57
CA LYS A 21 2.61 -7.84 4.92
C LYS A 21 1.56 -7.37 5.93
N ARG A 22 1.98 -6.71 7.01
CA ARG A 22 1.05 -6.16 8.03
C ARG A 22 0.08 -5.12 7.44
N MET A 23 0.57 -4.27 6.54
CA MET A 23 -0.28 -3.31 5.83
C MET A 23 -1.34 -4.04 5.00
N ILE A 24 -0.94 -5.00 4.17
CA ILE A 24 -1.86 -5.77 3.31
C ILE A 24 -2.91 -6.52 4.14
N GLU A 25 -2.49 -7.18 5.22
CA GLU A 25 -3.41 -7.86 6.15
C GLU A 25 -4.43 -6.89 6.75
N SER A 26 -3.99 -5.69 7.14
CA SER A 26 -4.89 -4.66 7.68
C SER A 26 -5.92 -4.21 6.65
N LEU A 27 -5.51 -4.00 5.39
CA LEU A 27 -6.44 -3.66 4.31
C LEU A 27 -7.48 -4.76 4.09
N LEU A 28 -7.09 -6.04 4.12
CA LEU A 28 -8.01 -7.16 3.97
C LEU A 28 -9.01 -7.24 5.14
N ILE A 29 -8.53 -7.04 6.37
CA ILE A 29 -9.38 -7.02 7.58
C ILE A 29 -10.42 -5.90 7.46
N HIS A 30 -9.97 -4.67 7.23
CA HIS A 30 -10.88 -3.52 7.15
C HIS A 30 -11.79 -3.58 5.93
N GLY A 31 -11.30 -4.04 4.79
CA GLY A 31 -12.10 -4.21 3.58
C GLY A 31 -13.29 -5.14 3.80
N LYS A 32 -13.07 -6.25 4.51
CA LYS A 32 -14.13 -7.21 4.86
C LYS A 32 -15.06 -6.66 5.94
N GLN A 33 -14.50 -6.12 7.01
CA GLN A 33 -15.28 -5.61 8.16
C GLN A 33 -16.23 -4.49 7.75
N HIS A 34 -15.77 -3.57 6.89
CA HIS A 34 -16.52 -2.39 6.49
C HIS A 34 -17.20 -2.53 5.12
N LYS A 35 -17.09 -3.70 4.48
CA LYS A 35 -17.71 -4.01 3.18
C LYS A 35 -17.29 -3.03 2.08
N TYR A 36 -16.00 -2.67 2.04
CA TYR A 36 -15.48 -1.81 0.99
C TYR A 36 -15.45 -2.53 -0.35
N TYR A 37 -15.59 -1.76 -1.44
CA TYR A 37 -15.36 -2.26 -2.80
C TYR A 37 -13.87 -2.52 -3.08
N GLY A 38 -13.00 -1.69 -2.49
CA GLY A 38 -11.57 -1.70 -2.75
C GLY A 38 -10.86 -0.54 -2.08
N PHE A 39 -9.60 -0.35 -2.44
CA PHE A 39 -8.75 0.71 -1.90
C PHE A 39 -8.07 1.50 -3.02
N GLN A 40 -7.88 2.79 -2.77
CA GLN A 40 -7.06 3.65 -3.61
C GLN A 40 -5.83 4.07 -2.82
N PHE A 41 -4.65 3.78 -3.34
CA PHE A 41 -3.42 4.32 -2.78
C PHE A 41 -3.20 5.73 -3.29
N ASP A 42 -3.02 6.63 -2.34
CA ASP A 42 -2.74 8.05 -2.56
C ASP A 42 -1.41 8.39 -1.90
N PHE A 43 -0.36 7.71 -2.35
CA PHE A 43 1.00 7.88 -1.82
C PHE A 43 1.76 8.84 -2.71
N GLU A 44 1.95 10.06 -2.21
CA GLU A 44 2.65 11.12 -2.92
C GLU A 44 4.10 11.28 -2.46
N ASN A 45 4.90 12.04 -3.23
CA ASN A 45 6.28 12.39 -2.90
C ASN A 45 7.23 11.19 -2.71
N ILE A 46 6.94 10.07 -3.38
CA ILE A 46 7.79 8.88 -3.40
C ILE A 46 9.16 9.19 -4.04
N ALA A 47 10.22 8.64 -3.47
CA ALA A 47 11.55 8.81 -4.03
C ALA A 47 11.67 8.14 -5.39
N TRP A 48 12.33 8.80 -6.34
CA TRP A 48 12.63 8.18 -7.64
C TRP A 48 13.48 6.91 -7.47
N THR A 49 14.32 6.86 -6.42
CA THR A 49 15.11 5.69 -6.02
C THR A 49 14.27 4.56 -5.44
N ASP A 50 13.03 4.83 -5.03
CA ASP A 50 12.10 3.84 -4.48
C ASP A 50 11.10 3.32 -5.54
N ARG A 51 11.27 3.67 -6.82
CA ARG A 51 10.36 3.28 -7.91
C ARG A 51 10.05 1.77 -7.92
N ASP A 52 11.09 0.94 -7.87
CA ASP A 52 10.94 -0.51 -7.97
C ASP A 52 10.34 -1.10 -6.69
N ALA A 53 10.72 -0.55 -5.53
CA ALA A 53 10.19 -0.95 -4.24
C ALA A 53 8.69 -0.59 -4.12
N TYR A 54 8.29 0.60 -4.60
CA TYR A 54 6.90 1.01 -4.70
C TYR A 54 6.11 0.11 -5.66
N THR A 55 6.65 -0.15 -6.85
CA THR A 55 6.03 -1.04 -7.85
C THR A 55 5.80 -2.44 -7.27
N LEU A 56 6.78 -2.99 -6.55
CA LEU A 56 6.67 -4.28 -5.90
C LEU A 56 5.58 -4.28 -4.82
N MET A 57 5.56 -3.27 -3.95
CA MET A 57 4.55 -3.15 -2.90
C MET A 57 3.13 -3.01 -3.47
N VAL A 58 2.94 -2.20 -4.51
CA VAL A 58 1.65 -2.05 -5.21
C VAL A 58 1.22 -3.39 -5.81
N LYS A 59 2.12 -4.11 -6.49
CA LYS A 59 1.84 -5.44 -7.04
C LYS A 59 1.42 -6.44 -5.96
N GLN A 60 2.20 -6.56 -4.89
CA GLN A 60 1.90 -7.46 -3.76
C GLN A 60 0.54 -7.15 -3.14
N THR A 61 0.22 -5.86 -2.98
CA THR A 61 -1.06 -5.41 -2.44
C THR A 61 -2.21 -5.75 -3.39
N ALA A 62 -2.07 -5.44 -4.68
CA ALA A 62 -3.07 -5.71 -5.69
C ALA A 62 -3.35 -7.21 -5.81
N ASP A 63 -2.31 -8.05 -5.85
CA ASP A 63 -2.46 -9.51 -5.89
C ASP A 63 -3.26 -10.05 -4.70
N ALA A 64 -2.99 -9.55 -3.48
CA ALA A 64 -3.72 -9.95 -2.29
C ALA A 64 -5.17 -9.46 -2.28
N LEU A 65 -5.41 -8.20 -2.64
CA LEU A 65 -6.74 -7.60 -2.72
C LEU A 65 -7.59 -8.30 -3.79
N HIS A 66 -7.05 -8.54 -4.99
CA HIS A 66 -7.75 -9.22 -6.07
C HIS A 66 -8.12 -10.65 -5.71
N LYS A 67 -7.21 -11.40 -5.07
CA LYS A 67 -7.52 -12.75 -4.56
C LYS A 67 -8.66 -12.76 -3.54
N ALA A 68 -8.83 -11.67 -2.80
CA ALA A 68 -9.91 -11.49 -1.83
C ALA A 68 -11.18 -10.83 -2.42
N GLY A 69 -11.20 -10.52 -3.72
CA GLY A 69 -12.35 -9.92 -4.41
C GLY A 69 -12.44 -8.39 -4.35
N PHE A 70 -11.45 -7.71 -3.76
CA PHE A 70 -11.38 -6.25 -3.71
C PHE A 70 -10.74 -5.67 -4.98
N LYS A 71 -11.06 -4.41 -5.30
CA LYS A 71 -10.34 -3.64 -6.33
C LYS A 71 -9.22 -2.78 -5.73
N MET A 72 -8.27 -2.42 -6.58
CA MET A 72 -7.21 -1.49 -6.22
C MET A 72 -7.01 -0.45 -7.32
N SER A 73 -6.78 0.80 -6.92
CA SER A 73 -6.31 1.88 -7.79
C SER A 73 -5.15 2.63 -7.13
N VAL A 74 -4.43 3.42 -7.91
CA VAL A 74 -3.32 4.25 -7.47
C VAL A 74 -3.48 5.64 -8.09
N ALA A 75 -3.41 6.70 -7.27
CA ALA A 75 -3.27 8.06 -7.76
C ALA A 75 -1.79 8.34 -8.12
N VAL A 76 -1.55 9.05 -9.23
CA VAL A 76 -0.21 9.41 -9.71
C VAL A 76 -0.14 10.91 -10.00
N VAL A 77 1.01 11.53 -9.70
CA VAL A 77 1.28 12.97 -9.89
C VAL A 77 2.62 13.21 -10.57
#